data_AF-A0A953Y2P9-F1
#
_entry.id   AF-A0A953Y2P9-F1
#
_cell.length_a   1.000
_cell.length_b   1.000
_cell.length_c   1.000
_cell.angle_alpha   90.00
_cell.angle_beta   90.00
_cell.angle_gamma   90.00
#
_symmetry.space_group_name_H-M   'P 1'
#
loop_
_entity.id
_entity.type
_entity.pdbx_description
1 polymer ?
#
loop_
_entity_poly.entity_id
_entity_poly.type
_entity_poly.pdbx_seq_one_letter_code
_entity_poly.pdbx_strand_id
1 'polypeptide(L)'
;MSYAAHYARRFTLVELLVVLFILAAVAAMTSTVVSQADDQLRFEVTQERLRSIREAIVGRPGRRGIDGFVADVGRLPHNLAELVQPGAIPSYRVADGTAPVTSSNGIRFGWRGPYVAALSELGGGAAYWDGWGNPDRGLSNFGWNVPLHDPLGHFEVQSFGRDGRAGAQPADDLYAQDYPPLGDSLIVQDDICVHLEGRSIGVTVRNTSAAGFPSTSIELLVAYPAGSGGFLCHRSDPELVTVPANASTLVTFTFVPSGGGTLVVPQGERSFELVLAGTATPVGLSSPQLVELWPRGPMVSTLPEPWDVQ
;
A
#
# COMPACT_ATOMS: atom_id res chain seq x y z
N MET A 1 -68.69 13.25 -53.94
CA MET A 1 -68.38 14.17 -52.82
C MET A 1 -68.35 13.36 -51.54
N SER A 2 -67.23 13.46 -50.85
CA SER A 2 -66.78 12.62 -49.73
C SER A 2 -67.56 12.90 -48.44
N TYR A 3 -68.06 11.87 -47.77
CA TYR A 3 -68.54 11.95 -46.40
C TYR A 3 -67.38 11.57 -45.48
N ALA A 4 -66.60 12.55 -45.03
CA ALA A 4 -65.61 12.34 -43.99
C ALA A 4 -66.34 12.28 -42.64
N ALA A 5 -66.55 11.06 -42.14
CA ALA A 5 -67.00 10.84 -40.77
C ALA A 5 -65.88 11.25 -39.81
N HIS A 6 -65.98 12.47 -39.26
CA HIS A 6 -65.16 12.88 -38.13
C HIS A 6 -65.58 12.08 -36.89
N TYR A 7 -64.80 11.05 -36.57
CA TYR A 7 -64.91 10.31 -35.31
C TYR A 7 -64.38 11.21 -34.18
N ALA A 8 -65.20 12.17 -33.74
CA ALA A 8 -64.93 12.95 -32.53
C ALA A 8 -65.15 12.02 -31.33
N ARG A 9 -64.13 11.23 -31.01
CA ARG A 9 -64.06 10.36 -29.85
C ARG A 9 -64.17 11.26 -28.62
N ARG A 10 -65.35 11.29 -28.00
CA ARG A 10 -65.57 11.96 -26.72
C ARG A 10 -64.79 11.17 -25.67
N PHE A 11 -63.57 11.59 -25.36
CA PHE A 11 -62.84 11.09 -24.20
C PHE A 11 -63.72 11.29 -22.97
N THR A 12 -64.11 10.19 -22.35
CA THR A 12 -64.88 10.26 -21.10
C THR A 12 -63.92 10.66 -19.98
N LEU A 13 -64.43 11.37 -18.97
CA LEU A 13 -63.64 11.72 -17.77
C LEU A 13 -62.98 10.48 -17.13
N VAL A 14 -63.65 9.33 -17.22
CA VAL A 14 -63.15 8.05 -16.72
C VAL A 14 -61.96 7.53 -17.55
N GLU A 15 -62.00 7.63 -18.88
CA GLU A 15 -60.89 7.21 -19.75
C GLU A 15 -59.63 8.06 -19.49
N LEU A 16 -59.80 9.37 -19.34
CA LEU A 16 -58.69 10.26 -19.02
C LEU A 16 -58.14 10.00 -17.61
N LEU A 17 -59.00 9.68 -16.64
CA LEU A 17 -58.59 9.30 -15.29
C LEU A 17 -57.84 7.96 -15.25
N VAL A 18 -58.30 6.96 -15.99
CA VAL A 18 -57.61 5.65 -16.09
C VAL A 18 -56.25 5.80 -16.77
N VAL A 19 -56.16 6.60 -17.85
CA VAL A 19 -54.88 6.86 -18.51
C VAL A 19 -53.91 7.58 -17.58
N LEU A 20 -54.34 8.61 -16.84
CA LEU A 20 -53.51 9.29 -15.85
C LEU A 20 -53.06 8.35 -14.74
N PHE A 21 -53.94 7.46 -14.27
CA PHE A 21 -53.61 6.46 -13.26
C PHE A 21 -52.55 5.47 -13.77
N ILE A 22 -52.70 4.97 -15.00
CA ILE A 22 -51.72 4.06 -15.63
C ILE A 22 -50.38 4.80 -15.84
N LEU A 23 -50.39 6.04 -16.33
CA LEU A 23 -49.17 6.82 -16.52
C LEU A 23 -48.46 7.11 -15.19
N ALA A 24 -49.20 7.43 -14.12
CA ALA A 24 -48.63 7.60 -12.78
C ALA A 24 -48.03 6.29 -12.24
N ALA A 25 -48.71 5.16 -12.44
CA ALA A 25 -48.21 3.85 -12.03
C ALA A 25 -46.94 3.46 -12.81
N VAL A 26 -46.91 3.67 -14.13
CA VAL A 26 -45.73 3.41 -14.98
C VAL A 26 -44.57 4.33 -14.63
N ALA A 27 -44.83 5.62 -14.36
CA ALA A 27 -43.82 6.57 -13.92
C ALA A 27 -43.22 6.17 -12.56
N ALA A 28 -44.06 5.74 -11.61
CA ALA A 28 -43.60 5.26 -10.30
C ALA A 28 -42.73 4.00 -10.43
N MET A 29 -43.13 3.02 -11.24
CA MET A 29 -42.34 1.80 -11.49
C MET A 29 -41.01 2.10 -12.19
N THR A 30 -41.00 3.04 -13.13
CA THR A 30 -39.76 3.45 -13.83
C THR A 30 -38.78 4.11 -12.85
N SER A 31 -39.28 4.95 -11.94
CA SER A 31 -38.44 5.65 -10.95
C SER A 31 -37.68 4.70 -10.03
N THR A 32 -38.31 3.61 -9.56
CA THR A 32 -37.67 2.67 -8.63
C THR A 32 -36.57 1.85 -9.29
N VAL A 33 -36.76 1.49 -10.58
CA VAL A 33 -35.76 0.74 -11.35
C VAL A 33 -34.52 1.61 -11.64
N VAL A 34 -34.73 2.88 -11.98
CA VAL A 34 -33.62 3.82 -12.22
C VAL A 34 -32.79 4.02 -10.96
N SER A 35 -33.42 4.21 -9.80
CA SER A 35 -32.66 4.37 -8.55
C SER A 35 -31.83 3.14 -8.18
N GLN A 36 -32.33 1.93 -8.44
CA GLN A 36 -31.58 0.69 -8.17
C GLN A 36 -30.39 0.52 -9.11
N ALA A 37 -30.56 0.88 -10.38
CA ALA A 37 -29.47 0.83 -11.36
C ALA A 37 -28.37 1.85 -11.01
N ASP A 38 -28.74 3.06 -10.59
CA ASP A 38 -27.80 4.09 -10.15
C ASP A 38 -27.03 3.64 -8.89
N ASP A 39 -27.72 3.07 -7.90
CA ASP A 39 -27.11 2.60 -6.65
C ASP A 39 -26.09 1.46 -6.92
N GLN A 40 -26.40 0.54 -7.84
CA GLN A 40 -25.46 -0.48 -8.30
C GLN A 40 -24.21 0.13 -8.94
N LEU A 41 -24.37 1.10 -9.85
CA LEU A 41 -23.23 1.75 -10.51
C LEU A 41 -22.32 2.46 -9.50
N ARG A 42 -22.90 3.14 -8.50
CA ARG A 42 -22.13 3.80 -7.44
C ARG A 42 -21.37 2.78 -6.60
N PHE A 43 -22.00 1.66 -6.27
CA PHE A 43 -21.34 0.58 -5.55
C PHE A 43 -20.14 0.00 -6.34
N GLU A 44 -20.32 -0.27 -7.63
CA GLU A 44 -19.24 -0.73 -8.53
C GLU A 44 -18.08 0.27 -8.58
N VAL A 45 -18.38 1.57 -8.69
CA VAL A 45 -17.37 2.63 -8.64
C VAL A 45 -16.63 2.60 -7.30
N THR A 46 -17.33 2.47 -6.18
CA THR A 46 -16.70 2.37 -4.84
C THR A 46 -15.74 1.17 -4.76
N GLN A 47 -16.14 0.00 -5.26
CA GLN A 47 -15.28 -1.18 -5.30
C GLN A 47 -14.03 -0.98 -6.16
N GLU A 48 -14.18 -0.36 -7.33
CA GLU A 48 -13.06 -0.03 -8.21
C GLU A 48 -12.07 0.93 -7.52
N ARG A 49 -12.59 1.97 -6.86
CA ARG A 49 -11.78 2.96 -6.13
C ARG A 49 -11.03 2.32 -4.95
N LEU A 50 -11.68 1.44 -4.18
CA LEU A 50 -11.01 0.69 -3.11
C LEU A 50 -9.89 -0.20 -3.65
N ARG A 51 -10.13 -0.89 -4.77
CA ARG A 51 -9.08 -1.70 -5.42
C ARG A 51 -7.90 -0.83 -5.84
N SER A 52 -8.18 0.32 -6.46
CA SER A 52 -7.14 1.28 -6.85
C SER A 52 -6.37 1.84 -5.64
N ILE A 53 -7.03 2.07 -4.49
CA ILE A 53 -6.36 2.48 -3.24
C ILE A 53 -5.44 1.36 -2.75
N ARG A 54 -5.93 0.11 -2.70
CA ARG A 54 -5.11 -1.03 -2.27
C ARG A 54 -3.89 -1.22 -3.17
N GLU A 55 -4.09 -1.18 -4.49
CA GLU A 55 -3.00 -1.28 -5.47
C GLU A 55 -2.00 -0.11 -5.36
N ALA A 56 -2.47 1.10 -5.08
CA ALA A 56 -1.60 2.26 -4.89
C ALA A 56 -0.71 2.10 -3.65
N ILE A 57 -1.23 1.49 -2.58
CA ILE A 57 -0.50 1.31 -1.32
C ILE A 57 0.47 0.11 -1.39
N VAL A 58 -0.04 -1.05 -1.78
CA VAL A 58 0.70 -2.34 -1.78
C VAL A 58 1.52 -2.53 -3.06
N GLY A 59 1.16 -1.87 -4.16
CA GLY A 59 1.72 -2.15 -5.48
C GLY A 59 0.87 -3.12 -6.30
N ARG A 60 1.15 -3.18 -7.60
CA ARG A 60 0.43 -4.03 -8.54
C ARG A 60 1.14 -5.37 -8.73
N PRO A 61 0.49 -6.51 -8.41
CA PRO A 61 1.10 -7.81 -8.65
C PRO A 61 1.37 -8.03 -10.15
N GLY A 62 2.55 -8.54 -10.49
CA GLY A 62 2.91 -8.92 -11.86
C GLY A 62 3.57 -7.83 -12.71
N ARG A 63 3.76 -6.61 -12.19
CA ARG A 63 4.78 -5.71 -12.74
C ARG A 63 6.17 -6.18 -12.33
N ARG A 64 7.19 -5.85 -13.15
CA ARG A 64 8.58 -6.15 -12.79
C ARG A 64 8.99 -5.23 -11.65
N GLY A 65 9.31 -5.82 -10.50
CA GLY A 65 9.69 -5.12 -9.28
C GLY A 65 8.50 -4.72 -8.39
N ILE A 66 8.81 -4.37 -7.14
CA ILE A 66 7.86 -3.90 -6.14
C ILE A 66 7.65 -2.41 -6.35
N ASP A 67 6.40 -2.03 -6.60
CA ASP A 67 5.93 -0.65 -6.65
C ASP A 67 4.92 -0.37 -5.53
N GLY A 68 4.46 0.89 -5.44
CA GLY A 68 3.46 1.30 -4.45
C GLY A 68 4.02 2.14 -3.30
N PHE A 69 3.11 2.76 -2.57
CA PHE A 69 3.43 3.72 -1.50
C PHE A 69 4.34 3.10 -0.43
N VAL A 70 4.04 1.88 0.04
CA VAL A 70 4.86 1.24 1.09
C VAL A 70 6.26 0.89 0.58
N ALA A 71 6.40 0.54 -0.70
CA ALA A 71 7.68 0.21 -1.30
C ALA A 71 8.64 1.40 -1.30
N ASP A 72 8.12 2.56 -1.69
CA ASP A 72 8.89 3.80 -1.81
C ASP A 72 9.06 4.53 -0.45
N VAL A 73 8.02 4.54 0.39
CA VAL A 73 7.98 5.35 1.63
C VAL A 73 8.37 4.54 2.86
N GLY A 74 8.12 3.22 2.88
CA GLY A 74 8.44 2.32 4.00
C GLY A 74 7.39 2.28 5.11
N ARG A 75 6.19 2.82 4.88
CA ARG A 75 5.04 2.75 5.81
C ARG A 75 3.72 2.86 5.06
N LEU A 76 2.62 2.53 5.73
CA LEU A 76 1.26 2.86 5.28
C LEU A 76 1.02 4.38 5.29
N PRO A 77 0.13 4.89 4.41
CA PRO A 77 -0.22 6.31 4.39
C PRO A 77 -1.00 6.69 5.66
N HIS A 78 -0.82 7.92 6.15
CA HIS A 78 -1.61 8.42 7.30
C HIS A 78 -3.05 8.78 6.90
N ASN A 79 -3.24 9.14 5.63
CA ASN A 79 -4.51 9.51 5.02
C ASN A 79 -4.43 9.29 3.51
N LEU A 80 -5.58 9.27 2.83
CA LEU A 80 -5.60 9.03 1.38
C LEU A 80 -4.98 10.18 0.58
N ALA A 81 -4.89 11.40 1.13
CA ALA A 81 -4.24 12.51 0.44
C ALA A 81 -2.75 12.26 0.16
N GLU A 82 -2.05 11.47 0.99
CA GLU A 82 -0.66 11.07 0.72
C GLU A 82 -0.52 10.24 -0.58
N LEU A 83 -1.60 9.63 -1.06
CA LEU A 83 -1.62 8.91 -2.35
C LEU A 83 -1.77 9.84 -3.56
N VAL A 84 -2.15 11.10 -3.34
CA VAL A 84 -2.41 12.08 -4.41
C VAL A 84 -1.34 13.17 -4.44
N GLN A 85 -0.85 13.56 -3.26
CA GLN A 85 0.12 14.62 -3.08
C GLN A 85 1.16 14.24 -2.00
N PRO A 86 2.39 14.76 -2.06
CA PRO A 86 3.47 14.31 -1.18
C PRO A 86 3.28 14.68 0.30
N GLY A 87 2.53 15.75 0.60
CA GLY A 87 2.41 16.25 1.97
C GLY A 87 3.79 16.59 2.57
N ALA A 88 4.12 15.96 3.70
CA ALA A 88 5.40 16.11 4.39
C ALA A 88 6.46 15.07 3.96
N ILE A 89 6.14 14.17 3.03
CA ILE A 89 7.04 13.11 2.58
C ILE A 89 8.08 13.72 1.63
N PRO A 90 9.39 13.45 1.81
CA PRO A 90 10.41 13.93 0.89
C PRO A 90 10.18 13.42 -0.52
N SER A 91 10.53 14.22 -1.53
CA SER A 91 10.54 13.78 -2.92
C SER A 91 11.38 12.53 -3.11
N TYR A 92 10.94 11.64 -4.00
CA TYR A 92 11.65 10.42 -4.34
C TYR A 92 13.10 10.69 -4.76
N ARG A 93 14.03 10.01 -4.09
CA ARG A 93 15.47 10.20 -4.25
C ARG A 93 16.22 8.91 -3.91
N VAL A 94 17.49 8.89 -4.30
CA VAL A 94 18.45 7.88 -3.85
C VAL A 94 19.11 8.39 -2.59
N ALA A 95 19.32 7.52 -1.61
CA ALA A 95 20.08 7.86 -0.42
C ALA A 95 21.58 7.95 -0.74
N ASP A 96 22.19 9.08 -0.42
CA ASP A 96 23.61 9.35 -0.69
C ASP A 96 24.55 8.84 0.43
N GLY A 97 24.06 7.94 1.30
CA GLY A 97 24.87 7.31 2.36
C GLY A 97 25.42 8.27 3.42
N THR A 98 24.89 9.50 3.52
CA THR A 98 25.28 10.42 4.59
C THR A 98 24.71 9.93 5.93
N ALA A 99 25.62 9.77 6.90
CA ALA A 99 25.43 9.16 8.22
C ALA A 99 24.08 9.52 8.91
N PRO A 100 23.50 8.61 9.72
CA PRO A 100 24.24 7.70 10.59
C PRO A 100 24.43 6.27 10.08
N VAL A 101 23.92 5.90 8.89
CA VAL A 101 24.01 4.51 8.41
C VAL A 101 24.51 4.45 6.96
N THR A 102 25.77 4.06 6.77
CA THR A 102 26.38 3.76 5.46
C THR A 102 25.56 2.73 4.68
N SER A 103 24.89 1.80 5.37
CA SER A 103 24.01 0.81 4.79
C SER A 103 22.80 1.40 4.07
N SER A 104 22.43 2.66 4.29
CA SER A 104 21.33 3.28 3.54
C SER A 104 21.73 3.67 2.11
N ASN A 105 23.03 3.69 1.78
CA ASN A 105 23.51 4.15 0.48
C ASN A 105 22.87 3.38 -0.67
N GLY A 106 22.39 4.09 -1.69
CA GLY A 106 21.77 3.50 -2.87
C GLY A 106 20.30 3.12 -2.71
N ILE A 107 19.74 3.07 -1.49
CA ILE A 107 18.30 2.83 -1.30
C ILE A 107 17.53 3.96 -1.97
N ARG A 108 16.55 3.59 -2.79
CA ARG A 108 15.59 4.54 -3.34
C ARG A 108 14.38 4.67 -2.44
N PHE A 109 13.99 5.91 -2.13
CA PHE A 109 12.92 6.17 -1.19
C PHE A 109 12.29 7.55 -1.38
N GLY A 110 11.13 7.75 -0.76
CA GLY A 110 10.38 9.00 -0.77
C GLY A 110 9.15 8.95 -1.67
N TRP A 111 8.44 10.06 -1.78
CA TRP A 111 7.20 10.12 -2.53
C TRP A 111 7.46 10.18 -4.04
N ARG A 112 7.03 9.14 -4.76
CA ARG A 112 7.34 8.93 -6.19
C ARG A 112 6.29 9.47 -7.15
N GLY A 113 5.12 9.81 -6.65
CA GLY A 113 4.09 10.44 -7.45
C GLY A 113 2.72 10.30 -6.83
N PRO A 114 1.70 10.90 -7.46
CA PRO A 114 0.35 10.50 -7.18
C PRO A 114 0.24 9.00 -7.53
N TYR A 115 0.03 8.18 -6.50
CA TYR A 115 -0.19 6.74 -6.62
C TYR A 115 -1.61 6.45 -7.13
N VAL A 116 -2.54 7.40 -6.97
CA VAL A 116 -3.87 7.38 -7.59
C VAL A 116 -4.11 8.64 -8.41
N ALA A 117 -4.88 8.49 -9.50
CA ALA A 117 -5.32 9.62 -10.31
C ALA A 117 -6.53 10.29 -9.66
N ALA A 118 -6.29 11.44 -9.01
CA ALA A 118 -7.35 12.27 -8.47
C ALA A 118 -8.06 13.08 -9.56
N LEU A 119 -9.36 13.32 -9.36
CA LEU A 119 -10.15 14.26 -10.14
C LEU A 119 -9.86 15.68 -9.66
N SER A 120 -9.89 16.66 -10.55
CA SER A 120 -9.93 18.06 -10.13
C SER A 120 -11.33 18.39 -9.63
N GLU A 121 -11.44 18.85 -8.38
CA GLU A 121 -12.66 19.44 -7.86
C GLU A 121 -12.96 20.79 -8.54
N LEU A 122 -14.24 21.13 -8.62
CA LEU A 122 -14.72 22.48 -8.98
C LEU A 122 -14.28 23.46 -7.87
N GLY A 123 -13.04 23.95 -7.97
CA GLY A 123 -12.37 24.70 -6.90
C GLY A 123 -10.85 24.53 -6.89
N GLY A 124 -10.30 23.62 -7.69
CA GLY A 124 -8.86 23.45 -7.88
C GLY A 124 -8.20 22.47 -6.89
N GLY A 125 -8.96 21.87 -5.97
CA GLY A 125 -8.51 20.77 -5.12
C GLY A 125 -8.46 19.44 -5.88
N ALA A 126 -7.67 18.48 -5.37
CA ALA A 126 -7.69 17.11 -5.86
C ALA A 126 -8.72 16.30 -5.05
N ALA A 127 -9.53 15.47 -5.71
CA ALA A 127 -10.53 14.61 -5.11
C ALA A 127 -10.37 13.16 -5.55
N TYR A 128 -10.61 12.26 -4.61
CA TYR A 128 -10.71 10.83 -4.89
C TYR A 128 -11.92 10.23 -4.16
N TRP A 129 -13.13 10.70 -4.51
CA TRP A 129 -14.37 10.29 -3.83
C TRP A 129 -14.76 8.82 -4.10
N ASP A 130 -15.60 8.30 -3.21
CA ASP A 130 -16.35 7.07 -3.46
C ASP A 130 -17.44 7.27 -4.53
N GLY A 131 -18.17 6.22 -4.89
CA GLY A 131 -19.26 6.32 -5.87
C GLY A 131 -20.43 7.18 -5.40
N TRP A 132 -20.50 7.52 -4.11
CA TRP A 132 -21.59 8.30 -3.53
C TRP A 132 -21.30 9.80 -3.52
N GLY A 133 -20.02 10.19 -3.61
CA GLY A 133 -19.61 11.60 -3.64
C GLY A 133 -19.69 12.23 -2.25
N ASN A 134 -19.41 11.46 -1.21
CA ASN A 134 -19.40 11.94 0.16
C ASN A 134 -18.34 13.06 0.33
N PRO A 135 -18.66 14.17 1.02
CA PRO A 135 -17.73 15.29 1.16
C PRO A 135 -16.57 14.94 2.08
N ASP A 136 -15.40 15.52 1.83
CA ASP A 136 -14.27 15.40 2.74
C ASP A 136 -14.56 16.14 4.05
N ARG A 137 -14.59 15.40 5.16
CA ARG A 137 -14.95 15.94 6.49
C ARG A 137 -13.77 16.61 7.19
N GLY A 138 -12.88 17.24 6.41
CA GLY A 138 -11.64 17.86 6.88
C GLY A 138 -10.55 16.87 7.30
N LEU A 139 -10.66 15.60 6.89
CA LEU A 139 -9.72 14.54 7.27
C LEU A 139 -8.71 14.22 6.17
N SER A 140 -8.73 14.93 5.03
CA SER A 140 -7.85 14.67 3.88
C SER A 140 -7.98 13.23 3.38
N ASN A 141 -9.19 12.68 3.47
CA ASN A 141 -9.52 11.32 3.04
C ASN A 141 -10.52 11.32 1.89
N PHE A 142 -10.80 12.47 1.28
CA PHE A 142 -11.70 12.60 0.12
C PHE A 142 -13.08 11.97 0.35
N GLY A 143 -13.62 12.12 1.57
CA GLY A 143 -14.92 11.55 1.92
C GLY A 143 -14.91 10.04 2.19
N TRP A 144 -13.74 9.41 2.30
CA TRP A 144 -13.62 8.06 2.85
C TRP A 144 -13.48 8.09 4.37
N ASN A 145 -13.96 7.04 5.03
CA ASN A 145 -13.68 6.75 6.43
C ASN A 145 -12.38 5.94 6.53
N VAL A 146 -11.42 6.40 7.34
CA VAL A 146 -10.13 5.71 7.60
C VAL A 146 -9.97 5.57 9.12
N PRO A 147 -10.69 4.63 9.75
CA PRO A 147 -10.81 4.56 11.20
C PRO A 147 -9.56 3.99 11.89
N LEU A 148 -8.82 3.11 11.21
CA LEU A 148 -7.61 2.49 11.72
C LEU A 148 -6.47 2.62 10.71
N HIS A 149 -5.34 3.14 11.19
CA HIS A 149 -4.08 3.12 10.48
C HIS A 149 -2.95 2.84 11.47
N ASP A 150 -2.22 1.74 11.25
CA ASP A 150 -0.95 1.44 11.91
C ASP A 150 0.13 1.46 10.81
N PRO A 151 1.20 2.26 10.93
CA PRO A 151 2.22 2.41 9.90
C PRO A 151 2.77 1.11 9.30
N LEU A 152 2.80 0.02 10.05
CA LEU A 152 3.26 -1.30 9.57
C LEU A 152 2.28 -2.44 9.87
N GLY A 153 1.08 -2.13 10.36
CA GLY A 153 0.08 -3.11 10.80
C GLY A 153 -1.10 -3.19 9.84
N HIS A 154 -2.16 -2.46 10.19
CA HIS A 154 -3.45 -2.51 9.52
C HIS A 154 -3.81 -1.16 8.89
N PHE A 155 -4.50 -1.21 7.76
CA PHE A 155 -5.10 -0.03 7.13
C PHE A 155 -6.56 -0.31 6.78
N GLU A 156 -7.47 0.44 7.37
CA GLU A 156 -8.91 0.36 7.12
C GLU A 156 -9.38 1.53 6.28
N VAL A 157 -10.16 1.25 5.24
CA VAL A 157 -10.81 2.25 4.40
C VAL A 157 -12.22 1.80 4.13
N GLN A 158 -13.19 2.69 4.36
CA GLN A 158 -14.60 2.42 4.22
C GLN A 158 -15.29 3.59 3.51
N SER A 159 -16.19 3.30 2.58
CA SER A 159 -17.13 4.28 2.05
C SER A 159 -18.28 4.46 3.04
N PHE A 160 -18.71 5.71 3.25
CA PHE A 160 -19.89 6.05 4.06
C PHE A 160 -21.23 5.73 3.35
N GLY A 161 -21.18 5.03 2.22
CA GLY A 161 -22.37 4.64 1.49
C GLY A 161 -23.29 5.80 1.11
N ARG A 162 -24.57 5.48 1.00
CA ARG A 162 -25.64 6.42 0.62
C ARG A 162 -26.05 7.35 1.76
N ASP A 163 -25.97 6.88 3.00
CA ASP A 163 -26.42 7.63 4.17
C ASP A 163 -25.38 8.66 4.64
N GLY A 164 -24.15 8.55 4.14
CA GLY A 164 -23.04 9.41 4.50
C GLY A 164 -22.64 9.24 5.97
N ARG A 165 -22.88 8.09 6.61
CA ARG A 165 -22.49 7.85 8.01
C ARG A 165 -21.54 6.66 8.06
N ALA A 166 -20.72 6.61 9.10
CA ALA A 166 -19.83 5.47 9.32
C ALA A 166 -20.50 4.44 10.22
N GLY A 167 -20.27 3.18 9.90
CA GLY A 167 -20.81 2.03 10.61
C GLY A 167 -22.06 1.52 9.92
N ALA A 168 -22.13 0.20 9.76
CA ALA A 168 -23.27 -0.47 9.16
C ALA A 168 -24.56 -0.12 9.94
N GLN A 169 -25.40 0.74 9.37
CA GLN A 169 -26.80 0.73 9.72
C GLN A 169 -27.43 -0.49 9.05
N PRO A 170 -28.32 -1.24 9.71
CA PRO A 170 -29.13 -2.22 9.02
C PRO A 170 -30.01 -1.47 8.01
N ALA A 171 -29.55 -1.39 6.77
CA ALA A 171 -30.31 -0.87 5.65
C ALA A 171 -31.05 -2.02 4.96
N ASP A 172 -32.28 -1.74 4.52
CA ASP A 172 -33.16 -2.70 3.84
C ASP A 172 -32.63 -3.14 2.45
N ASP A 173 -31.54 -2.54 1.95
CA ASP A 173 -30.88 -2.90 0.70
C ASP A 173 -29.35 -3.04 0.85
N LEU A 174 -28.76 -3.91 0.03
CA LEU A 174 -27.32 -4.28 0.05
C LEU A 174 -26.41 -3.12 -0.40
N TYR A 175 -26.94 -2.16 -1.17
CA TYR A 175 -26.16 -1.12 -1.85
C TYR A 175 -26.04 0.16 -1.03
N ALA A 176 -26.94 0.39 -0.10
CA ALA A 176 -26.93 1.50 0.84
C ALA A 176 -26.00 1.26 2.04
N GLN A 177 -25.51 0.03 2.25
CA GLN A 177 -24.60 -0.30 3.34
C GLN A 177 -23.17 0.17 3.04
N ASP A 178 -22.48 0.60 4.09
CA ASP A 178 -21.06 0.92 4.05
C ASP A 178 -20.24 -0.25 3.49
N TYR A 179 -19.25 0.07 2.64
CA TYR A 179 -18.39 -0.92 2.03
C TYR A 179 -16.92 -0.50 2.06
N PRO A 180 -16.02 -1.39 2.52
CA PRO A 180 -16.29 -2.64 3.23
C PRO A 180 -16.95 -2.38 4.62
N PRO A 181 -17.47 -3.43 5.29
CA PRO A 181 -17.92 -3.34 6.66
C PRO A 181 -16.84 -2.79 7.60
N LEU A 182 -17.25 -2.11 8.68
CA LEU A 182 -16.32 -1.56 9.66
C LEU A 182 -15.56 -2.70 10.37
N GLY A 183 -14.24 -2.57 10.50
CA GLY A 183 -13.36 -3.60 11.06
C GLY A 183 -12.75 -4.54 10.02
N ASP A 184 -13.17 -4.47 8.75
CA ASP A 184 -12.49 -5.16 7.66
C ASP A 184 -11.25 -4.36 7.24
N SER A 185 -10.07 -4.88 7.59
CA SER A 185 -8.79 -4.32 7.15
C SER A 185 -8.65 -4.42 5.63
N LEU A 186 -8.53 -3.26 4.96
CA LEU A 186 -8.21 -3.21 3.53
C LEU A 186 -6.79 -3.72 3.28
N ILE A 187 -5.86 -3.54 4.22
CA ILE A 187 -4.47 -4.01 4.15
C ILE A 187 -4.07 -4.53 5.54
N VAL A 188 -3.35 -5.65 5.56
CA VAL A 188 -2.75 -6.23 6.77
C VAL A 188 -1.23 -6.28 6.67
N GLN A 189 -0.54 -6.49 7.79
CA GLN A 189 0.92 -6.50 7.88
C GLN A 189 1.56 -7.48 6.88
N ASP A 190 0.98 -8.67 6.70
CA ASP A 190 1.45 -9.69 5.76
C ASP A 190 1.31 -9.32 4.28
N ASP A 191 0.54 -8.28 3.96
CA ASP A 191 0.43 -7.76 2.60
C ASP A 191 1.60 -6.83 2.25
N ILE A 192 2.27 -6.26 3.25
CA ILE A 192 3.22 -5.15 3.05
C ILE A 192 4.57 -5.34 3.75
N CYS A 193 4.71 -6.32 4.64
CA CYS A 193 5.93 -6.55 5.40
C CYS A 193 6.49 -7.95 5.18
N VAL A 194 7.81 -8.05 5.25
CA VAL A 194 8.55 -9.31 5.34
C VAL A 194 8.93 -9.56 6.78
N HIS A 195 8.48 -10.69 7.32
CA HIS A 195 8.92 -11.19 8.62
C HIS A 195 10.34 -11.74 8.49
N LEU A 196 11.28 -11.19 9.25
CA LEU A 196 12.67 -11.67 9.29
C LEU A 196 12.95 -12.50 10.54
N GLU A 197 12.08 -12.45 11.55
CA GLU A 197 12.23 -13.24 12.78
C GLU A 197 12.43 -14.73 12.51
N GLY A 198 13.45 -15.32 13.13
CA GLY A 198 13.77 -16.74 13.00
C GLY A 198 14.23 -17.16 11.60
N ARG A 199 14.41 -16.22 10.66
CA ARG A 199 14.94 -16.49 9.32
C ARG A 199 16.45 -16.37 9.32
N SER A 200 17.06 -17.25 8.54
CA SER A 200 18.50 -17.29 8.32
C SER A 200 18.84 -16.84 6.91
N ILE A 201 19.77 -15.90 6.77
CA ILE A 201 20.27 -15.39 5.49
C ILE A 201 21.74 -15.79 5.34
N GLY A 202 22.06 -16.52 4.29
CA GLY A 202 23.43 -16.86 3.92
C GLY A 202 24.11 -15.71 3.18
N VAL A 203 25.35 -15.39 3.56
CA VAL A 203 26.19 -14.41 2.89
C VAL A 203 27.55 -15.04 2.62
N THR A 204 28.00 -15.01 1.36
CA THR A 204 29.33 -15.48 1.02
C THR A 204 30.32 -14.37 1.30
N VAL A 205 31.26 -14.57 2.23
CA VAL A 205 32.35 -13.65 2.50
C VAL A 205 33.60 -14.14 1.77
N ARG A 206 34.21 -13.28 0.96
CA ARG A 206 35.42 -13.57 0.17
C ARG A 206 36.57 -12.70 0.67
N ASN A 207 37.66 -13.32 1.07
CA ASN A 207 38.89 -12.61 1.41
C ASN A 207 39.76 -12.50 0.16
N THR A 208 40.05 -11.26 -0.24
CA THR A 208 40.84 -10.94 -1.43
C THR A 208 42.31 -10.63 -1.11
N SER A 209 42.69 -10.63 0.17
CA SER A 209 44.05 -10.31 0.60
C SER A 209 44.95 -11.56 0.67
N ALA A 210 46.26 -11.30 0.68
CA ALA A 210 47.28 -12.34 0.88
C ALA A 210 47.42 -12.76 2.36
N ALA A 211 46.78 -12.03 3.28
CA ALA A 211 46.69 -12.37 4.69
C ALA A 211 45.33 -13.03 4.98
N GLY A 212 45.24 -13.81 6.06
CA GLY A 212 43.93 -14.29 6.51
C GLY A 212 43.12 -13.16 7.14
N PHE A 213 41.82 -13.11 6.87
CA PHE A 213 40.90 -12.24 7.59
C PHE A 213 40.78 -12.78 9.02
N PRO A 214 41.15 -11.98 10.04
CA PRO A 214 41.21 -12.45 11.42
C PRO A 214 39.82 -12.81 11.93
N SER A 215 39.78 -13.62 12.98
CA SER A 215 38.53 -13.97 13.66
C SER A 215 37.83 -12.71 14.15
N THR A 216 36.75 -12.33 13.46
CA THR A 216 36.06 -11.06 13.64
C THR A 216 34.58 -11.32 13.83
N SER A 217 34.00 -10.72 14.88
CA SER A 217 32.57 -10.77 15.12
C SER A 217 31.87 -9.77 14.20
N ILE A 218 30.99 -10.27 13.34
CA ILE A 218 30.27 -9.45 12.35
C ILE A 218 28.77 -9.68 12.46
N GLU A 219 27.98 -8.68 12.07
CA GLU A 219 26.52 -8.71 12.02
C GLU A 219 26.05 -8.36 10.60
N LEU A 220 24.89 -8.89 10.22
CA LEU A 220 24.18 -8.45 9.03
C LEU A 220 23.17 -7.37 9.42
N LEU A 221 23.35 -6.18 8.85
CA LEU A 221 22.46 -5.05 9.03
C LEU A 221 21.51 -4.94 7.83
N VAL A 222 20.21 -4.87 8.07
CA VAL A 222 19.22 -4.51 7.05
C VAL A 222 18.71 -3.09 7.31
N ALA A 223 18.74 -2.23 6.30
CA ALA A 223 18.24 -0.86 6.36
C ALA A 223 17.05 -0.63 5.42
N TYR A 224 16.09 0.16 5.90
CA TYR A 224 14.85 0.47 5.19
C TYR A 224 14.32 1.87 5.52
N PRO A 225 13.52 2.49 4.63
CA PRO A 225 12.99 3.84 4.86
C PRO A 225 12.03 3.88 6.06
N ALA A 226 12.12 4.95 6.86
CA ALA A 226 11.31 5.17 8.07
C ALA A 226 10.00 5.94 7.82
N GLY A 227 9.65 6.25 6.56
CA GLY A 227 8.46 7.03 6.22
C GLY A 227 8.51 8.55 6.41
N SER A 228 9.46 9.06 7.20
CA SER A 228 9.65 10.50 7.46
C SER A 228 10.89 11.09 6.79
N GLY A 229 11.55 10.31 5.93
CA GLY A 229 12.78 10.72 5.23
C GLY A 229 14.09 10.23 5.85
N GLY A 230 14.03 9.49 6.96
CA GLY A 230 15.15 8.76 7.56
C GLY A 230 15.11 7.26 7.28
N PHE A 231 16.02 6.53 7.91
CA PHE A 231 16.15 5.07 7.80
C PHE A 231 16.07 4.40 9.17
N LEU A 232 15.43 3.24 9.19
CA LEU A 232 15.48 2.29 10.30
C LEU A 232 16.39 1.13 9.91
N CYS A 233 16.89 0.42 10.91
CA CYS A 233 17.70 -0.76 10.69
C CYS A 233 17.43 -1.86 11.71
N HIS A 234 17.59 -3.11 11.27
CA HIS A 234 17.64 -4.28 12.13
C HIS A 234 18.96 -4.99 11.97
N ARG A 235 19.40 -5.63 13.06
CA ARG A 235 20.65 -6.37 13.15
C ARG A 235 20.33 -7.83 13.33
N SER A 236 21.13 -8.69 12.70
CA SER A 236 21.17 -10.10 13.04
C SER A 236 21.89 -10.32 14.37
N ASP A 237 21.84 -11.56 14.86
CA ASP A 237 22.80 -12.01 15.86
C ASP A 237 24.24 -11.94 15.31
N PRO A 238 25.23 -11.68 16.18
CA PRO A 238 26.63 -11.61 15.77
C PRO A 238 27.20 -12.99 15.48
N GLU A 239 27.94 -13.10 14.38
CA GLU A 239 28.63 -14.32 13.95
C GLU A 239 30.14 -14.12 13.95
N LEU A 240 30.87 -15.11 14.46
CA LEU A 240 32.34 -15.09 14.49
C LEU A 240 32.88 -15.68 13.19
N VAL A 241 33.53 -14.86 12.37
CA VAL A 241 33.95 -15.23 11.03
C VAL A 241 35.47 -15.18 10.90
N THR A 242 36.04 -16.22 10.29
CA THR A 242 37.45 -16.31 9.91
C THR A 242 37.52 -16.75 8.46
N VAL A 243 38.25 -16.02 7.61
CA VAL A 243 38.37 -16.36 6.19
C VAL A 243 39.84 -16.44 5.80
N PRO A 244 40.35 -17.61 5.37
CA PRO A 244 41.74 -17.75 4.94
C PRO A 244 42.09 -16.80 3.78
N ALA A 245 43.38 -16.58 3.56
CA ALA A 245 43.87 -15.78 2.42
C ALA A 245 43.35 -16.35 1.09
N ASN A 246 42.82 -15.47 0.22
CA ASN A 246 42.27 -15.85 -1.08
C ASN A 246 41.17 -16.94 -1.03
N ALA A 247 40.39 -17.00 0.05
CA ALA A 247 39.32 -17.99 0.23
C ALA A 247 37.94 -17.32 0.37
N SER A 248 36.89 -18.13 0.24
CA SER A 248 35.52 -17.72 0.51
C SER A 248 34.89 -18.62 1.58
N THR A 249 33.97 -18.08 2.37
CA THR A 249 33.22 -18.82 3.39
C THR A 249 31.76 -18.36 3.38
N LEU A 250 30.82 -19.30 3.43
CA LEU A 250 29.41 -19.01 3.61
C LEU A 250 29.13 -18.81 5.11
N VAL A 251 28.65 -17.62 5.47
CA VAL A 251 28.24 -17.26 6.83
C VAL A 251 26.73 -17.15 6.85
N THR A 252 26.08 -17.66 7.89
CA THR A 252 24.62 -17.62 8.00
C THR A 252 24.23 -16.74 9.17
N PHE A 253 23.43 -15.71 8.91
CA PHE A 253 22.96 -14.75 9.91
C PHE A 253 21.51 -14.99 10.24
N THR A 254 21.15 -14.96 11.53
CA THR A 254 19.76 -15.11 11.97
C THR A 254 19.28 -13.83 12.63
N PHE A 255 18.08 -13.38 12.30
CA PHE A 255 17.45 -12.22 12.95
C PHE A 255 16.59 -12.70 14.12
N VAL A 256 16.97 -12.33 15.33
CA VAL A 256 16.21 -12.64 16.54
C VAL A 256 15.68 -11.33 17.14
N PRO A 257 14.37 -11.22 17.41
CA PRO A 257 13.83 -10.04 18.05
C PRO A 257 14.32 -9.92 19.50
N SER A 258 14.93 -8.79 19.84
CA SER A 258 15.27 -8.46 21.23
C SER A 258 13.99 -8.13 22.00
N GLY A 259 13.48 -9.08 22.79
CA GLY A 259 12.33 -8.86 23.68
C GLY A 259 11.00 -9.46 23.22
N GLY A 260 11.00 -10.42 22.27
CA GLY A 260 9.81 -11.21 21.93
C GLY A 260 8.76 -10.49 21.07
N GLY A 261 9.11 -9.34 20.46
CA GLY A 261 8.29 -8.67 19.45
C GLY A 261 8.51 -9.24 18.04
N THR A 262 7.69 -8.82 17.09
CA THR A 262 7.82 -9.25 15.69
C THR A 262 8.86 -8.42 14.94
N LEU A 263 9.84 -9.05 14.30
CA LEU A 263 10.84 -8.34 13.49
C LEU A 263 10.40 -8.32 12.02
N VAL A 264 9.84 -7.18 11.60
CA VAL A 264 9.33 -6.97 10.24
C VAL A 264 10.05 -5.84 9.52
N VAL A 265 10.16 -5.99 8.20
CA VAL A 265 10.69 -4.97 7.30
C VAL A 265 9.66 -4.71 6.20
N PRO A 266 9.29 -3.45 5.92
CA PRO A 266 8.36 -3.14 4.83
C PRO A 266 8.93 -3.61 3.49
N GLN A 267 8.06 -4.06 2.59
CA GLN A 267 8.40 -4.55 1.25
C GLN A 267 9.08 -3.49 0.38
N GLY A 268 9.90 -3.91 -0.58
CA GLY A 268 10.56 -3.00 -1.53
C GLY A 268 12.07 -3.23 -1.60
N GLU A 269 12.78 -2.32 -2.26
CA GLU A 269 14.24 -2.35 -2.33
C GLU A 269 14.84 -1.96 -0.97
N ARG A 270 15.57 -2.88 -0.35
CA ARG A 270 16.20 -2.75 0.97
C ARG A 270 17.69 -3.00 0.86
N SER A 271 18.45 -2.40 1.76
CA SER A 271 19.90 -2.57 1.74
C SER A 271 20.35 -3.49 2.84
N PHE A 272 21.25 -4.40 2.49
CA PHE A 272 21.99 -5.25 3.41
C PHE A 272 23.44 -4.77 3.47
N GLU A 273 24.03 -4.77 4.66
CA GLU A 273 25.45 -4.44 4.86
C GLU A 273 26.04 -5.30 5.96
N LEU A 274 27.27 -5.79 5.77
CA LEU A 274 28.04 -6.42 6.84
C LEU A 274 28.72 -5.35 7.69
N VAL A 275 28.54 -5.42 9.00
CA VAL A 275 29.12 -4.49 9.97
C VAL A 275 29.82 -5.23 11.10
N LEU A 276 30.79 -4.59 11.77
CA LEU A 276 31.40 -5.13 12.97
C LEU A 276 30.36 -5.19 14.10
N ALA A 277 30.32 -6.32 14.82
CA ALA A 277 29.32 -6.57 15.85
C ALA A 277 29.25 -5.45 16.90
N GLY A 278 28.03 -5.02 17.23
CA GLY A 278 27.79 -3.91 18.15
C GLY A 278 28.18 -2.51 17.63
N THR A 279 28.59 -2.38 16.37
CA THR A 279 28.96 -1.09 15.76
C THR A 279 28.19 -0.83 14.46
N ALA A 280 28.30 0.38 13.91
CA ALA A 280 27.82 0.70 12.56
C ALA A 280 28.97 0.73 11.53
N THR A 281 30.14 0.18 11.88
CA THR A 281 31.32 0.22 11.02
C THR A 281 31.25 -0.89 9.97
N PRO A 282 31.24 -0.56 8.67
CA PRO A 282 31.21 -1.56 7.60
C PRO A 282 32.41 -2.50 7.66
N VAL A 283 32.20 -3.74 7.24
CA VAL A 283 33.24 -4.77 7.11
C VAL A 283 33.61 -4.91 5.65
N GLY A 284 34.90 -4.75 5.36
CA GLY A 284 35.45 -4.96 4.02
C GLY A 284 35.31 -3.74 3.11
N LEU A 285 35.43 -3.99 1.80
CA LEU A 285 35.44 -2.97 0.76
C LEU A 285 34.15 -2.93 -0.07
N SER A 286 33.27 -3.91 0.11
CA SER A 286 32.04 -4.02 -0.67
C SER A 286 30.99 -3.00 -0.22
N SER A 287 30.37 -2.37 -1.21
CA SER A 287 29.19 -1.54 -1.01
C SER A 287 28.01 -2.36 -0.45
N PRO A 288 27.04 -1.69 0.20
CA PRO A 288 25.78 -2.33 0.59
C PRO A 288 25.09 -2.97 -0.62
N GLN A 289 24.46 -4.13 -0.40
CA GLN A 289 23.74 -4.86 -1.43
C GLN A 289 22.25 -4.53 -1.36
N LEU A 290 21.70 -4.09 -2.50
CA LEU A 290 20.28 -3.81 -2.64
C LEU A 290 19.52 -5.10 -3.00
N VAL A 291 18.54 -5.44 -2.17
CA VAL A 291 17.73 -6.64 -2.30
C VAL A 291 16.26 -6.25 -2.24
N GLU A 292 15.49 -6.80 -3.15
CA GLU A 292 14.05 -6.59 -3.20
C GLU A 292 13.34 -7.58 -2.27
N LEU A 293 12.63 -7.07 -1.26
CA LEU A 293 11.95 -7.87 -0.24
C LEU A 293 10.44 -7.95 -0.51
N TRP A 294 9.95 -9.16 -0.76
CA TRP A 294 8.54 -9.46 -1.08
C TRP A 294 7.82 -10.11 0.12
N PRO A 295 6.64 -9.62 0.56
CA PRO A 295 5.90 -10.18 1.72
C PRO A 295 5.56 -11.67 1.58
N ARG A 296 5.15 -12.08 0.38
CA ARG A 296 4.74 -13.46 0.07
C ARG A 296 5.60 -14.12 -1.02
N GLY A 297 6.75 -13.54 -1.33
CA GLY A 297 7.69 -14.09 -2.32
C GLY A 297 8.70 -15.04 -1.68
N PRO A 298 9.42 -15.86 -2.49
CA PRO A 298 10.59 -16.58 -2.00
C PRO A 298 11.60 -15.54 -1.52
N MET A 299 11.87 -15.53 -0.21
CA MET A 299 12.90 -14.65 0.33
C MET A 299 14.26 -15.15 -0.14
N VAL A 300 15.17 -14.22 -0.43
CA VAL A 300 16.55 -14.52 -0.75
C VAL A 300 17.18 -15.24 0.44
N SER A 301 17.35 -16.56 0.33
CA SER A 301 18.02 -17.38 1.37
C SER A 301 19.53 -17.17 1.38
N THR A 302 20.08 -16.67 0.27
CA THR A 302 21.49 -16.36 0.10
C THR A 302 21.67 -15.08 -0.70
N LEU A 303 22.40 -14.10 -0.17
CA LEU A 303 22.69 -12.88 -0.92
C LEU A 303 23.50 -13.19 -2.19
N PRO A 304 23.17 -12.54 -3.32
CA PRO A 304 23.63 -12.97 -4.63
C PRO A 304 25.13 -12.70 -4.87
N GLU A 305 25.67 -11.61 -4.30
CA GLU A 305 27.07 -11.24 -4.49
C GLU A 305 27.90 -11.55 -3.25
N PRO A 306 29.16 -12.01 -3.41
CA PRO A 306 30.05 -12.19 -2.28
C PRO A 306 30.49 -10.84 -1.70
N TRP A 307 30.69 -10.79 -0.38
CA TRP A 307 31.24 -9.64 0.32
C TRP A 307 32.77 -9.72 0.39
N ASP A 308 33.45 -8.74 -0.20
CA ASP A 308 34.91 -8.69 -0.24
C ASP A 308 35.48 -8.06 1.03
N VAL A 309 36.34 -8.82 1.71
CA VAL A 309 37.12 -8.38 2.87
C VAL A 309 38.63 -8.41 2.55
N GLN A 310 39.41 -7.69 3.36
CA GLN A 310 40.88 -7.62 3.28
C GLN A 310 41.53 -7.85 4.63
#